data_AF-A0A3Q2ZT10-F1
#
_entry.id   AF-A0A3Q2ZT10-F1
#
_cell.length_a   1.000
_cell.length_b   1.000
_cell.length_c   1.000
_cell.angle_alpha   90.00
_cell.angle_beta   90.00
_cell.angle_gamma   90.00
#
_symmetry.space_group_name_H-M   'P 1'
#
loop_
_entity.id
_entity.type
_entity.pdbx_description
1 polymer ?
#
loop_
_entity_poly.entity_id
_entity_poly.type
_entity_poly.pdbx_seq_one_letter_code
_entity_poly.pdbx_strand_id
1 'polypeptide(L)'
;HPFQALVTGIITAITNIGIHVLIIAHLTAGMVNLTRHDKEKYFLTASGEKQLFPSLLDPSSRDLSVVIPAYNEELRMPVMLDEAMEFLEKRQKQTPSFTYEVIVVDDGSKDKTTEVALRYTKKYGAEKVRVLTLVKNRGKGGAVRMGTLSSRGKLILMADADGATRFSDIEKVEAGLKNLSLGPENLAISCGSRAHLERVAVAQRSVFRTFLMYGFHFLVWFFCVRGIRDTQCGFKLFTREAALKTFSCLHVERWAFDVELLYIAQCFKVPIAEVAVNWTEIEGSKLVPFWSWLQMGRDLIFIRLRYITGAWKLQSPLKTD
;
A
#
# COMPACT_ATOMS: atom_id res chain seq x y z
N HIS A 1 -40.84 16.98 -32.54
CA HIS A 1 -39.68 16.68 -33.40
C HIS A 1 -39.05 15.34 -33.03
N PRO A 2 -38.85 14.42 -33.99
CA PRO A 2 -38.28 13.08 -33.73
C PRO A 2 -36.86 13.12 -33.14
N PHE A 3 -36.07 14.16 -33.49
CA PHE A 3 -34.74 14.38 -32.92
C PHE A 3 -34.77 14.67 -31.40
N GLN A 4 -35.72 15.47 -30.91
CA GLN A 4 -35.86 15.74 -29.47
C GLN A 4 -36.27 14.49 -28.68
N ALA A 5 -37.14 13.64 -29.24
CA ALA A 5 -37.53 12.38 -28.61
C ALA A 5 -36.34 11.41 -28.51
N LEU A 6 -35.50 11.33 -29.56
CA LEU A 6 -34.28 10.52 -29.56
C LEU A 6 -33.27 11.01 -28.50
N VAL A 7 -33.00 12.31 -28.46
CA VAL A 7 -32.08 12.91 -27.47
C VAL A 7 -32.59 12.68 -26.04
N THR A 8 -33.88 12.89 -25.81
CA THR A 8 -34.49 12.66 -24.49
C THR A 8 -34.40 11.19 -24.09
N GLY A 9 -34.71 10.26 -24.99
CA GLY A 9 -34.59 8.82 -24.74
C GLY A 9 -33.17 8.38 -24.41
N ILE A 10 -32.16 8.94 -25.10
CA ILE A 10 -30.74 8.67 -24.81
C ILE A 10 -30.37 9.20 -23.41
N ILE A 11 -30.78 10.43 -23.07
CA ILE A 11 -30.50 11.01 -21.75
C ILE A 11 -31.14 10.16 -20.65
N THR A 12 -32.42 9.79 -20.78
CA THR A 12 -33.12 8.95 -19.80
C THR A 12 -32.44 7.59 -19.63
N ALA A 13 -32.01 6.96 -20.73
CA ALA A 13 -31.29 5.69 -20.67
C ALA A 13 -29.94 5.82 -19.93
N ILE A 14 -29.16 6.86 -20.22
CA ILE A 14 -27.88 7.14 -19.55
C ILE A 14 -28.11 7.40 -18.06
N THR A 15 -29.12 8.21 -17.70
CA THR A 15 -29.47 8.49 -16.31
C THR A 15 -29.85 7.21 -15.56
N ASN A 16 -30.70 6.36 -16.15
CA ASN A 16 -31.11 5.11 -15.54
C ASN A 16 -29.91 4.16 -15.32
N ILE A 17 -29.04 4.03 -16.31
CA ILE A 17 -27.80 3.25 -16.18
C ILE A 17 -26.95 3.81 -15.04
N GLY A 18 -26.77 5.13 -14.97
CA GLY A 18 -26.02 5.78 -13.90
C GLY A 18 -26.59 5.48 -12.51
N ILE A 19 -27.91 5.57 -12.34
CA ILE A 19 -28.60 5.25 -11.08
C ILE A 19 -28.40 3.77 -10.72
N HIS A 20 -28.56 2.85 -11.67
CA HIS A 20 -28.33 1.42 -11.43
C HIS A 20 -26.88 1.14 -11.00
N VAL A 21 -25.90 1.77 -11.64
CA VAL A 21 -24.49 1.61 -11.27
C VAL A 21 -24.23 2.16 -9.86
N LEU A 22 -24.83 3.29 -9.48
CA LEU A 22 -24.73 3.84 -8.11
C LEU A 22 -25.34 2.90 -7.07
N ILE A 23 -26.54 2.36 -7.34
CA ILE A 23 -27.22 1.39 -6.47
C ILE A 23 -26.36 0.14 -6.32
N ILE A 24 -25.84 -0.41 -7.42
CA ILE A 24 -24.96 -1.59 -7.40
C ILE A 24 -23.69 -1.27 -6.59
N ALA A 25 -23.05 -0.12 -6.82
CA ALA A 25 -21.84 0.26 -6.09
C ALA A 25 -22.08 0.33 -4.57
N HIS A 26 -23.21 0.89 -4.16
CA HIS A 26 -23.61 1.01 -2.75
C HIS A 26 -23.97 -0.34 -2.13
N LEU A 27 -24.88 -1.11 -2.75
CA LEU A 27 -25.35 -2.39 -2.20
C LEU A 27 -24.27 -3.47 -2.19
N THR A 28 -23.31 -3.41 -3.13
CA THR A 28 -22.18 -4.36 -3.18
C THR A 28 -20.97 -3.87 -2.41
N ALA A 29 -21.06 -2.73 -1.70
CA ALA A 29 -19.99 -2.27 -0.84
C ALA A 29 -19.86 -3.21 0.36
N GLY A 30 -18.95 -4.18 0.26
CA GLY A 30 -18.53 -4.95 1.41
C GLY A 30 -17.91 -4.02 2.45
N MET A 31 -18.25 -4.22 3.72
CA MET A 31 -17.54 -3.59 4.83
C MET A 31 -16.14 -4.20 4.96
N VAL A 32 -15.20 -3.42 5.49
CA VAL A 32 -13.86 -3.92 5.75
C VAL A 32 -13.92 -5.01 6.80
N ASN A 33 -13.55 -6.23 6.43
CA ASN A 33 -13.39 -7.29 7.40
C ASN A 33 -12.03 -7.16 8.09
N LEU A 34 -11.98 -6.33 9.13
CA LEU A 34 -10.81 -6.17 9.99
C LEU A 34 -10.60 -7.34 10.95
N THR A 35 -11.38 -8.42 10.86
CA THR A 35 -11.18 -9.57 11.76
C THR A 35 -9.79 -10.16 11.56
N ARG A 36 -9.04 -10.17 12.67
CA ARG A 36 -7.74 -10.81 12.79
C ARG A 36 -7.96 -12.20 13.36
N HIS A 37 -7.50 -13.23 12.66
CA HIS A 37 -7.55 -14.58 13.18
C HIS A 37 -6.64 -14.70 14.41
N ASP A 38 -6.96 -15.54 15.40
CA ASP A 38 -6.16 -15.60 16.64
C ASP A 38 -4.69 -15.92 16.39
N LYS A 39 -4.39 -16.80 15.43
CA LYS A 39 -3.02 -17.09 14.98
C LYS A 39 -2.26 -15.86 14.44
N GLU A 40 -2.96 -14.87 13.88
CA GLU A 40 -2.37 -13.64 13.32
C GLU A 40 -2.10 -12.58 14.38
N LYS A 41 -2.49 -12.82 15.65
CA LYS A 41 -2.20 -11.92 16.77
C LYS A 41 -0.79 -12.07 17.31
N TYR A 42 -0.07 -13.14 16.94
CA TYR A 42 1.22 -13.48 17.53
C TYR A 42 2.32 -13.59 16.46
N PHE A 43 3.55 -13.23 16.83
CA PHE A 43 4.77 -13.58 16.10
C PHE A 43 5.61 -14.58 16.90
N LEU A 44 6.54 -15.24 16.21
CA LEU A 44 7.50 -16.15 16.82
C LEU A 44 8.82 -15.43 17.10
N THR A 45 9.38 -15.67 18.28
CA THR A 45 10.74 -15.23 18.62
C THR A 45 11.78 -16.14 17.96
N ALA A 46 13.07 -15.76 18.06
CA ALA A 46 14.17 -16.60 17.58
C ALA A 46 14.22 -17.98 18.28
N SER A 47 13.76 -18.07 19.54
CA SER A 47 13.63 -19.31 20.31
C SER A 47 12.34 -20.09 20.01
N GLY A 48 11.43 -19.55 19.17
CA GLY A 48 10.16 -20.16 18.84
C GLY A 48 9.02 -19.86 19.83
N GLU A 49 9.25 -18.97 20.80
CA GLU A 49 8.21 -18.50 21.71
C GLU A 49 7.19 -17.61 20.98
N LYS A 50 5.92 -17.68 21.36
CA LYS A 50 4.87 -16.81 20.80
C LYS A 50 4.74 -15.53 21.61
N GLN A 51 4.81 -14.39 20.95
CA GLN A 51 4.57 -13.07 21.55
C GLN A 51 3.51 -12.31 20.77
N LEU A 52 2.75 -11.45 21.47
CA LEU A 52 1.69 -10.66 20.86
C LEU A 52 2.27 -9.57 19.97
N PHE A 53 1.71 -9.37 18.78
CA PHE A 53 2.01 -8.18 17.98
C PHE A 53 1.57 -6.91 18.72
N PRO A 54 2.45 -5.90 18.85
CA PRO A 54 2.06 -4.55 19.24
C PRO A 54 1.10 -3.95 18.22
N SER A 55 0.37 -2.93 18.66
CA SER A 55 -0.55 -2.17 17.81
C SER A 55 0.07 -0.87 17.34
N LEU A 56 -0.35 -0.41 16.16
CA LEU A 56 -0.09 0.96 15.71
C LEU A 56 -0.73 2.01 16.64
N LEU A 57 -1.73 1.62 17.44
CA LEU A 57 -2.36 2.46 18.48
C LEU A 57 -1.47 2.64 19.72
N ASP A 58 -0.52 1.73 19.96
CA ASP A 58 0.39 1.85 21.09
C ASP A 58 1.42 2.97 20.82
N PRO A 59 2.02 3.58 21.88
CA PRO A 59 3.13 4.49 21.71
C PRO A 59 4.27 3.87 20.90
N SER A 60 4.89 4.65 20.02
CA SER A 60 6.01 4.16 19.21
C SER A 60 7.20 3.77 20.10
N SER A 61 7.80 2.61 19.82
CA SER A 61 9.01 2.12 20.50
C SER A 61 10.18 1.86 19.54
N ARG A 62 10.01 2.18 18.25
CA ARG A 62 11.04 2.17 17.20
C ARG A 62 10.98 3.47 16.41
N ASP A 63 12.08 3.87 15.78
CA ASP A 63 12.07 5.03 14.87
C ASP A 63 11.42 4.66 13.53
N LEU A 64 11.71 3.46 13.01
CA LEU A 64 11.23 2.99 11.71
C LEU A 64 10.68 1.56 11.78
N SER A 65 9.48 1.34 11.25
CA SER A 65 8.98 0.00 10.90
C SER A 65 8.94 -0.15 9.38
N VAL A 66 9.61 -1.15 8.84
CA VAL A 66 9.53 -1.53 7.43
C VAL A 66 8.53 -2.68 7.30
N VAL A 67 7.45 -2.48 6.56
CA VAL A 67 6.40 -3.46 6.30
C VAL A 67 6.56 -4.01 4.88
N ILE A 68 6.73 -5.32 4.78
CA ILE A 68 7.06 -6.02 3.55
C ILE A 68 5.99 -7.08 3.28
N PRO A 69 5.01 -6.84 2.39
CA PRO A 69 4.06 -7.86 1.99
C PRO A 69 4.73 -8.90 1.08
N ALA A 70 4.53 -10.18 1.36
CA ALA A 70 5.09 -11.29 0.59
C ALA A 70 4.00 -12.33 0.26
N TYR A 71 3.95 -12.79 -0.98
CA TYR A 71 3.09 -13.89 -1.40
C TYR A 71 3.76 -14.75 -2.47
N ASN A 72 4.23 -15.92 -2.06
CA ASN A 72 5.09 -16.80 -2.82
C ASN A 72 6.38 -16.11 -3.30
N GLU A 73 7.17 -15.60 -2.36
CA GLU A 73 8.39 -14.81 -2.61
C GLU A 73 9.65 -15.48 -2.06
N GLU A 74 9.63 -16.80 -1.85
CA GLU A 74 10.76 -17.53 -1.22
C GLU A 74 12.12 -17.33 -1.93
N LEU A 75 12.09 -17.03 -3.24
CA LEU A 75 13.28 -16.84 -4.07
C LEU A 75 13.74 -15.38 -4.17
N ARG A 76 12.81 -14.41 -4.21
CA ARG A 76 13.13 -12.99 -4.46
C ARG A 76 13.32 -12.19 -3.18
N MET A 77 12.51 -12.48 -2.17
CA MET A 77 12.54 -11.79 -0.88
C MET A 77 13.90 -11.85 -0.17
N PRO A 78 14.70 -12.94 -0.20
CA PRO A 78 16.00 -12.96 0.45
C PRO A 78 16.96 -11.86 -0.04
N VAL A 79 17.02 -11.65 -1.35
CA VAL A 79 17.93 -10.65 -1.95
C VAL A 79 17.58 -9.25 -1.46
N MET A 80 16.29 -8.93 -1.45
CA MET A 80 15.79 -7.66 -0.94
C MET A 80 16.02 -7.53 0.57
N LEU A 81 15.73 -8.57 1.36
CA LEU A 81 15.94 -8.55 2.81
C LEU A 81 17.42 -8.42 3.19
N ASP A 82 18.33 -9.03 2.44
CA ASP A 82 19.76 -8.88 2.67
C ASP A 82 20.19 -7.42 2.46
N GLU A 83 19.75 -6.77 1.38
CA GLU A 83 20.02 -5.34 1.13
C GLU A 83 19.39 -4.44 2.20
N ALA A 84 18.13 -4.71 2.57
CA ALA A 84 17.41 -3.98 3.60
C ALA A 84 18.14 -4.05 4.95
N MET A 85 18.50 -5.26 5.38
CA MET A 85 19.17 -5.47 6.66
C MET A 85 20.59 -4.91 6.65
N GLU A 86 21.33 -5.00 5.54
CA GLU A 86 22.64 -4.35 5.41
C GLU A 86 22.54 -2.84 5.60
N PHE A 87 21.59 -2.19 4.91
CA PHE A 87 21.36 -0.75 5.02
C PHE A 87 20.97 -0.34 6.45
N LEU A 88 20.00 -1.03 7.05
CA LEU A 88 19.47 -0.70 8.37
C LEU A 88 20.49 -0.96 9.49
N GLU A 89 21.24 -2.06 9.43
CA GLU A 89 22.34 -2.34 10.36
C GLU A 89 23.47 -1.31 10.24
N LYS A 90 23.83 -0.92 9.01
CA LYS A 90 24.83 0.13 8.77
C LYS A 90 24.38 1.46 9.36
N ARG A 91 23.12 1.84 9.14
CA ARG A 91 22.54 3.07 9.70
C ARG A 91 22.53 3.06 11.23
N GLN A 92 22.13 1.95 11.85
CA GLN A 92 22.16 1.81 13.31
C GLN A 92 23.60 1.85 13.86
N LYS A 93 24.58 1.26 13.17
CA LYS A 93 26.00 1.38 13.58
C LYS A 93 26.49 2.83 13.52
N GLN A 94 26.06 3.60 12.52
CA GLN A 94 26.42 5.01 12.38
C GLN A 94 25.68 5.91 13.37
N THR A 95 24.44 5.56 13.74
CA THR A 95 23.59 6.28 14.70
C THR A 95 23.03 5.29 15.71
N PRO A 96 23.74 5.01 16.83
CA PRO A 96 23.33 3.98 17.79
C PRO A 96 21.96 4.18 18.44
N SER A 97 21.46 5.42 18.48
CA SER A 97 20.10 5.74 18.95
C SER A 97 19.01 5.36 17.94
N PHE A 98 19.36 5.18 16.66
CA PHE A 98 18.40 4.77 15.63
C PHE A 98 17.97 3.33 15.84
N THR A 99 16.67 3.13 15.96
CA THR A 99 16.04 1.83 16.15
C THR A 99 15.06 1.54 15.03
N TYR A 100 15.04 0.29 14.59
CA TYR A 100 14.17 -0.11 13.50
C TYR A 100 13.59 -1.51 13.74
N GLU A 101 12.59 -1.84 12.96
CA GLU A 101 12.14 -3.21 12.76
C GLU A 101 11.71 -3.45 11.32
N VAL A 102 11.73 -4.72 10.93
CA VAL A 102 11.20 -5.23 9.67
C VAL A 102 10.09 -6.22 9.99
N ILE A 103 8.92 -6.03 9.40
CA ILE A 103 7.76 -6.91 9.51
C ILE A 103 7.52 -7.50 8.13
N VAL A 104 7.90 -8.76 7.95
CA VAL A 104 7.52 -9.53 6.76
C VAL A 104 6.11 -10.06 6.97
N VAL A 105 5.20 -9.73 6.08
CA VAL A 105 3.81 -10.21 6.12
C VAL A 105 3.63 -11.25 5.03
N ASP A 106 3.63 -12.52 5.41
CA ASP A 106 3.30 -13.62 4.51
C ASP A 106 1.76 -13.69 4.33
N ASP A 107 1.29 -13.33 3.14
CA ASP A 107 -0.12 -13.28 2.75
C ASP A 107 -0.68 -14.67 2.38
N GLY A 108 -0.44 -15.65 3.26
CA GLY A 108 -0.91 -17.02 3.11
C GLY A 108 -0.26 -17.76 1.94
N SER A 109 1.07 -17.63 1.79
CA SER A 109 1.85 -18.31 0.75
C SER A 109 1.72 -19.83 0.81
N LYS A 110 1.94 -20.46 -0.36
CA LYS A 110 1.95 -21.92 -0.52
C LYS A 110 3.36 -22.50 -0.63
N ASP A 111 4.37 -21.64 -0.71
CA ASP A 111 5.78 -21.97 -0.77
C ASP A 111 6.45 -21.80 0.60
N LYS A 112 7.79 -21.73 0.66
CA LYS A 112 8.55 -21.57 1.91
C LYS A 112 8.75 -20.12 2.34
N THR A 113 7.94 -19.16 1.86
CA THR A 113 8.08 -17.72 2.20
C THR A 113 8.18 -17.48 3.71
N THR A 114 7.26 -18.02 4.53
CA THR A 114 7.34 -17.91 6.01
C THR A 114 8.64 -18.50 6.56
N GLU A 115 9.05 -19.69 6.10
CA GLU A 115 10.27 -20.35 6.60
C GLU A 115 11.52 -19.50 6.33
N VAL A 116 11.60 -18.97 5.11
CA VAL A 116 12.69 -18.08 4.68
C VAL A 116 12.71 -16.81 5.53
N ALA A 117 11.57 -16.15 5.73
CA ALA A 117 11.48 -14.95 6.57
C ALA A 117 11.90 -15.22 8.03
N LEU A 118 11.51 -16.37 8.59
CA LEU A 118 11.89 -16.75 9.96
C LEU A 118 13.40 -16.98 10.14
N ARG A 119 14.16 -17.25 9.07
CA ARG A 119 15.64 -17.30 9.14
C ARG A 119 16.22 -15.93 9.48
N TYR A 120 15.61 -14.85 9.00
CA TYR A 120 16.01 -13.48 9.35
C TYR A 120 15.68 -13.15 10.81
N THR A 121 14.51 -13.59 11.31
CA THR A 121 14.19 -13.50 12.74
C THR A 121 15.21 -14.24 13.61
N LYS A 122 15.65 -15.44 13.20
CA LYS A 122 16.71 -16.18 13.92
C LYS A 122 18.06 -15.48 13.87
N LYS A 123 18.41 -14.89 12.72
CA LYS A 123 19.71 -14.21 12.49
C LYS A 123 19.82 -12.88 13.24
N TYR A 124 18.77 -12.06 13.23
CA TYR A 124 18.81 -10.68 13.74
C TYR A 124 18.02 -10.48 15.04
N GLY A 125 17.25 -11.49 15.47
CA GLY A 125 16.38 -11.42 16.63
C GLY A 125 15.01 -10.82 16.31
N ALA A 126 14.02 -11.20 17.13
CA ALA A 126 12.63 -10.77 16.95
C ALA A 126 12.39 -9.28 17.28
N GLU A 127 13.38 -8.63 17.90
CA GLU A 127 13.38 -7.18 18.07
C GLU A 127 13.58 -6.42 16.75
N LYS A 128 14.30 -7.02 15.79
CA LYS A 128 14.62 -6.41 14.50
C LYS A 128 13.79 -6.98 13.36
N VAL A 129 13.49 -8.29 13.36
CA VAL A 129 12.73 -8.92 12.27
C VAL A 129 11.61 -9.80 12.81
N ARG A 130 10.37 -9.50 12.41
CA ARG A 130 9.16 -10.24 12.79
C ARG A 130 8.42 -10.73 11.55
N VAL A 131 7.77 -11.87 11.68
CA VAL A 131 6.98 -12.48 10.60
C VAL A 131 5.52 -12.54 11.02
N LEU A 132 4.65 -11.95 10.22
CA LEU A 132 3.20 -12.07 10.33
C LEU A 132 2.68 -13.00 9.24
N THR A 133 2.30 -14.22 9.61
CA THR A 133 1.72 -15.17 8.65
C THR A 133 0.20 -15.09 8.70
N LEU A 134 -0.41 -14.63 7.61
CA LEU A 134 -1.86 -14.56 7.46
C LEU A 134 -2.44 -15.96 7.16
N VAL A 135 -3.62 -16.27 7.73
CA VAL A 135 -4.22 -17.60 7.59
C VAL A 135 -4.77 -17.87 6.19
N LYS A 136 -5.02 -16.80 5.44
CA LYS A 136 -5.50 -16.83 4.05
C LYS A 136 -4.95 -15.65 3.30
N ASN A 137 -4.81 -15.79 1.99
CA ASN A 137 -4.47 -14.69 1.11
C ASN A 137 -5.59 -13.63 1.11
N ARG A 138 -5.27 -12.43 1.59
CA ARG A 138 -6.14 -11.24 1.58
C ARG A 138 -5.82 -10.35 0.37
N GLY A 139 -4.60 -10.45 -0.17
CA GLY A 139 -4.04 -9.59 -1.19
C GLY A 139 -3.06 -8.58 -0.60
N LYS A 140 -2.27 -7.94 -1.47
CA LYS A 140 -1.21 -6.99 -1.10
C LYS A 140 -1.69 -5.90 -0.13
N GLY A 141 -2.81 -5.24 -0.42
CA GLY A 141 -3.36 -4.20 0.46
C GLY A 141 -3.78 -4.74 1.83
N GLY A 142 -4.34 -5.94 1.88
CA GLY A 142 -4.65 -6.64 3.13
C GLY A 142 -3.38 -6.94 3.93
N ALA A 143 -2.36 -7.50 3.30
CA ALA A 143 -1.08 -7.79 3.93
C ALA A 143 -0.38 -6.55 4.48
N VAL A 144 -0.27 -5.48 3.66
CA VAL A 144 0.31 -4.20 4.10
C VAL A 144 -0.50 -3.62 5.26
N ARG A 145 -1.83 -3.61 5.18
CA ARG A 145 -2.68 -3.11 6.28
C ARG A 145 -2.41 -3.87 7.57
N MET A 146 -2.39 -5.20 7.53
CA MET A 146 -2.17 -6.02 8.72
C MET A 146 -0.76 -5.84 9.29
N GLY A 147 0.26 -5.66 8.44
CA GLY A 147 1.62 -5.36 8.87
C GLY A 147 1.74 -3.98 9.50
N THR A 148 1.20 -2.95 8.84
CA THR A 148 1.21 -1.57 9.33
C THR A 148 0.48 -1.41 10.65
N LEU A 149 -0.70 -2.05 10.82
CA LEU A 149 -1.42 -2.03 12.10
C LEU A 149 -0.69 -2.79 13.23
N SER A 150 0.34 -3.57 12.90
CA SER A 150 1.20 -4.33 13.82
C SER A 150 2.55 -3.65 14.13
N SER A 151 2.75 -2.42 13.63
CA SER A 151 4.05 -1.70 13.66
C SER A 151 4.30 -0.88 14.93
N ARG A 152 5.56 -0.88 15.39
CA ARG A 152 6.07 -0.11 16.54
C ARG A 152 6.71 1.23 16.16
N GLY A 153 6.93 1.48 14.88
CA GLY A 153 7.72 2.59 14.36
C GLY A 153 7.02 3.95 14.43
N LYS A 154 7.77 5.00 14.75
CA LYS A 154 7.34 6.39 14.59
C LYS A 154 7.09 6.73 13.12
N LEU A 155 7.91 6.16 12.23
CA LEU A 155 7.69 6.16 10.79
C LEU A 155 7.43 4.72 10.32
N ILE A 156 6.58 4.60 9.30
CA ILE A 156 6.25 3.32 8.69
C ILE A 156 6.62 3.38 7.22
N LEU A 157 7.52 2.52 6.79
CA LEU A 157 7.88 2.34 5.39
C LEU A 157 7.18 1.09 4.86
N MET A 158 6.43 1.23 3.78
CA MET A 158 6.04 0.10 2.93
C MET A 158 7.14 -0.12 1.89
N ALA A 159 7.55 -1.38 1.68
CA ALA A 159 8.49 -1.77 0.63
C ALA A 159 8.08 -3.12 0.01
N ASP A 160 8.21 -3.26 -1.31
CA ASP A 160 7.87 -4.51 -2.01
C ASP A 160 8.92 -5.60 -1.78
N ALA A 161 8.47 -6.85 -1.75
CA ALA A 161 9.33 -8.02 -1.49
C ALA A 161 10.26 -8.41 -2.65
N ASP A 162 10.12 -7.78 -3.83
CA ASP A 162 10.89 -8.13 -5.02
C ASP A 162 12.26 -7.43 -5.12
N GLY A 163 12.54 -6.44 -4.28
CA GLY A 163 13.80 -5.68 -4.31
C GLY A 163 13.91 -4.72 -5.50
N ALA A 164 12.77 -4.38 -6.13
CA ALA A 164 12.78 -3.49 -7.28
C ALA A 164 13.20 -2.06 -6.91
N THR A 165 12.92 -1.60 -5.68
CA THR A 165 13.40 -0.31 -5.14
C THR A 165 14.56 -0.54 -4.16
N ARG A 166 15.59 0.32 -4.22
CA ARG A 166 16.75 0.27 -3.33
C ARG A 166 16.42 0.85 -1.95
N PHE A 167 16.87 0.21 -0.88
CA PHE A 167 16.70 0.70 0.50
C PHE A 167 17.49 1.98 0.79
N SER A 168 18.53 2.29 0.01
CA SER A 168 19.18 3.60 0.09
C SER A 168 18.23 4.76 -0.22
N ASP A 169 17.13 4.53 -0.94
CA ASP A 169 16.13 5.56 -1.22
C ASP A 169 15.25 5.92 0.00
N ILE A 170 15.39 5.22 1.14
CA ILE A 170 14.78 5.65 2.43
C ILE A 170 15.13 7.10 2.74
N GLU A 171 16.39 7.48 2.52
CA GLU A 171 16.86 8.86 2.81
C GLU A 171 16.10 9.89 1.96
N LYS A 172 15.74 9.53 0.72
CA LYS A 172 15.00 10.42 -0.19
C LYS A 172 13.56 10.60 0.25
N VAL A 173 12.86 9.53 0.63
CA VAL A 173 11.48 9.62 1.13
C VAL A 173 11.42 10.26 2.52
N GLU A 174 12.45 10.08 3.35
CA GLU A 174 12.59 10.84 4.61
C GLU A 174 12.77 12.33 4.36
N ALA A 175 13.63 12.71 3.40
CA ALA A 175 13.78 14.11 3.01
C ALA A 175 12.49 14.69 2.43
N GLY A 176 11.78 13.92 1.59
CA GLY A 176 10.47 14.27 1.07
C GLY A 176 9.45 14.54 2.18
N LEU A 177 9.43 13.70 3.22
CA LEU A 177 8.56 13.87 4.37
C LEU A 177 8.92 15.11 5.20
N LYS A 178 10.21 15.38 5.42
CA LYS A 178 10.71 16.56 6.14
C LYS A 178 10.38 17.88 5.44
N ASN A 179 10.30 17.88 4.11
CA ASN A 179 9.98 19.06 3.32
C ASN A 179 8.49 19.42 3.34
N LEU A 180 7.64 18.55 3.90
CA LEU A 180 6.22 18.83 4.06
C LEU A 180 5.98 19.63 5.35
N SER A 181 5.12 20.63 5.28
CA SER A 181 4.63 21.32 6.47
C SER A 181 3.67 20.40 7.23
N LEU A 182 4.14 19.86 8.34
CA LEU A 182 3.34 19.04 9.23
C LEU A 182 2.31 19.91 9.95
N GLY A 183 1.04 19.53 9.83
CA GLY A 183 -0.04 20.13 10.62
C GLY A 183 -0.01 19.67 12.08
N PRO A 184 -0.98 20.13 12.90
CA PRO A 184 -1.08 19.80 14.33
C PRO A 184 -1.12 18.30 14.62
N GLU A 185 -1.69 17.52 13.70
CA GLU A 185 -1.84 16.06 13.82
C GLU A 185 -0.63 15.27 13.29
N ASN A 186 0.48 15.94 12.96
CA ASN A 186 1.71 15.32 12.46
C ASN A 186 1.50 14.39 11.25
N LEU A 187 0.55 14.71 10.38
CA LEU A 187 0.22 13.90 9.21
C LEU A 187 1.15 14.22 8.04
N ALA A 188 1.78 13.20 7.47
CA ALA A 188 2.48 13.27 6.19
C ALA A 188 2.73 11.89 5.57
N ILE A 189 2.81 11.87 4.24
CA ILE A 189 3.18 10.72 3.41
C ILE A 189 4.25 11.17 2.41
N SER A 190 5.29 10.37 2.22
CA SER A 190 6.23 10.52 1.12
C SER A 190 6.21 9.26 0.24
N CYS A 191 5.79 9.43 -1.01
CA CYS A 191 5.70 8.38 -1.99
C CYS A 191 6.95 8.36 -2.86
N GLY A 192 7.59 7.20 -2.99
CA GLY A 192 8.52 6.94 -4.08
C GLY A 192 7.80 7.00 -5.43
N SER A 193 8.54 7.36 -6.47
CA SER A 193 7.99 7.53 -7.82
C SER A 193 8.97 7.07 -8.89
N ARG A 194 8.42 6.29 -9.82
CA ARG A 194 9.07 5.79 -11.03
C ARG A 194 8.71 6.64 -12.25
N ALA A 195 7.94 7.71 -12.09
CA ALA A 195 7.45 8.54 -13.21
C ALA A 195 8.58 9.11 -14.09
N HIS A 196 9.76 9.33 -13.52
CA HIS A 196 10.95 9.77 -14.27
C HIS A 196 11.50 8.70 -15.22
N LEU A 197 11.25 7.41 -14.96
CA LEU A 197 11.65 6.27 -15.79
C LEU A 197 10.63 5.96 -16.90
N GLU A 198 9.41 6.49 -16.79
CA GLU A 198 8.30 6.24 -17.72
C GLU A 198 8.68 6.57 -19.15
N ARG A 199 9.40 7.69 -19.36
CA ARG A 199 9.83 8.12 -20.71
C ARG A 199 10.75 7.10 -21.39
N VAL A 200 11.68 6.51 -20.63
CA VAL A 200 12.61 5.49 -21.15
C VAL A 200 11.86 4.18 -21.42
N ALA A 201 10.93 3.80 -20.53
CA ALA A 201 10.13 2.59 -20.68
C ALA A 201 9.14 2.66 -21.86
N VAL A 202 8.51 3.83 -22.10
CA VAL A 202 7.57 4.02 -23.21
C VAL A 202 8.26 3.89 -24.57
N ALA A 203 9.51 4.33 -24.69
CA ALA A 203 10.28 4.23 -25.93
C ALA A 203 10.53 2.78 -26.38
N GLN A 204 10.46 1.80 -25.46
CA GLN A 204 10.72 0.39 -25.73
C GLN A 204 9.46 -0.50 -25.74
N ARG A 205 8.27 0.07 -25.53
CA ARG A 205 7.01 -0.69 -25.33
C ARG A 205 6.06 -0.58 -26.53
N SER A 206 5.22 -1.60 -26.69
CA SER A 206 4.14 -1.61 -27.69
C SER A 206 3.16 -0.45 -27.49
N VAL A 207 2.67 0.14 -28.58
CA VAL A 207 1.71 1.25 -28.59
C VAL A 207 0.44 0.94 -27.75
N PHE A 208 -0.07 -0.29 -27.81
CA PHE A 208 -1.25 -0.70 -27.05
C PHE A 208 -1.02 -0.63 -25.53
N ARG A 209 0.11 -1.14 -25.03
CA ARG A 209 0.47 -1.06 -23.60
C ARG A 209 0.62 0.39 -23.14
N THR A 210 1.16 1.26 -23.99
CA THR A 210 1.26 2.71 -23.73
C THR A 210 -0.13 3.36 -23.64
N PHE A 211 -1.05 3.03 -24.55
CA PHE A 211 -2.44 3.51 -24.49
C PHE A 211 -3.14 3.08 -23.19
N LEU A 212 -3.02 1.80 -22.81
CA LEU A 212 -3.62 1.29 -21.58
C LEU A 212 -3.06 1.96 -20.32
N MET A 213 -1.76 2.29 -20.31
CA MET A 213 -1.12 3.01 -19.21
C MET A 213 -1.69 4.43 -19.07
N TYR A 214 -1.74 5.20 -20.16
CA TYR A 214 -2.31 6.55 -20.12
C TYR A 214 -3.81 6.55 -19.78
N GLY A 215 -4.57 5.57 -20.29
CA GLY A 215 -5.96 5.37 -19.91
C GLY A 215 -6.11 5.10 -18.41
N PHE A 216 -5.25 4.28 -17.83
CA PHE A 216 -5.23 4.02 -16.40
C PHE A 216 -4.86 5.29 -15.59
N HIS A 217 -3.84 6.03 -16.00
CA HIS A 217 -3.48 7.32 -15.37
C HIS A 217 -4.66 8.30 -15.40
N PHE A 218 -5.38 8.37 -16.53
CA PHE A 218 -6.58 9.19 -16.65
C PHE A 218 -7.68 8.74 -15.67
N LEU A 219 -7.95 7.44 -15.56
CA LEU A 219 -8.96 6.92 -14.61
C LEU A 219 -8.58 7.23 -13.16
N VAL A 220 -7.32 7.05 -12.78
CA VAL A 220 -6.82 7.39 -11.44
C VAL A 220 -7.01 8.89 -11.16
N TRP A 221 -6.59 9.75 -12.09
CA TRP A 221 -6.70 11.20 -11.96
C TRP A 221 -8.16 11.68 -11.89
N PHE A 222 -9.03 11.10 -12.71
CA PHE A 222 -10.43 11.52 -12.83
C PHE A 222 -11.24 11.09 -11.60
N PHE A 223 -11.13 9.82 -11.21
CA PHE A 223 -11.96 9.23 -10.15
C PHE A 223 -11.36 9.32 -8.76
N CYS A 224 -10.04 9.22 -8.61
CA CYS A 224 -9.41 9.01 -7.30
C CYS A 224 -8.44 10.13 -6.93
N VAL A 225 -7.19 10.04 -7.38
CA VAL A 225 -6.07 10.79 -6.81
C VAL A 225 -5.58 11.84 -7.79
N ARG A 226 -5.46 13.10 -7.35
CA ARG A 226 -4.91 14.20 -8.16
C ARG A 226 -3.52 14.61 -7.70
N GLY A 227 -2.66 15.06 -8.60
CA GLY A 227 -1.36 15.65 -8.25
C GLY A 227 -0.25 14.67 -7.85
N ILE A 228 -0.48 13.35 -7.91
CA ILE A 228 0.55 12.31 -7.73
C ILE A 228 0.66 11.51 -9.02
N ARG A 229 1.86 11.41 -9.59
CA ARG A 229 2.07 10.73 -10.89
C ARG A 229 2.16 9.22 -10.74
N ASP A 230 2.94 8.74 -9.77
CA ASP A 230 3.08 7.30 -9.49
C ASP A 230 2.38 6.90 -8.19
N THR A 231 1.08 6.63 -8.28
CA THR A 231 0.29 6.21 -7.12
C THR A 231 0.63 4.81 -6.62
N GLN A 232 1.16 3.94 -7.50
CA GLN A 232 1.30 2.50 -7.26
C GLN A 232 2.74 2.05 -6.95
N CYS A 233 3.65 2.99 -6.68
CA CYS A 233 4.99 2.64 -6.21
C CYS A 233 4.89 1.97 -4.84
N GLY A 234 5.46 0.77 -4.68
CA GLY A 234 5.45 0.01 -3.43
C GLY A 234 6.33 0.58 -2.32
N PHE A 235 7.03 1.70 -2.58
CA PHE A 235 7.96 2.33 -1.65
C PHE A 235 7.36 3.64 -1.11
N LYS A 236 6.72 3.59 0.06
CA LYS A 236 6.01 4.74 0.64
C LYS A 236 6.28 4.86 2.13
N LEU A 237 6.67 6.06 2.56
CA LEU A 237 6.94 6.39 3.97
C LEU A 237 5.78 7.18 4.55
N PHE A 238 5.32 6.78 5.73
CA PHE A 238 4.21 7.38 6.44
C PHE A 238 4.67 7.82 7.82
N THR A 239 4.16 8.97 8.27
CA THR A 239 4.05 9.24 9.71
C THR A 239 3.12 8.23 10.37
N ARG A 240 3.32 7.92 11.66
CA ARG A 240 2.49 6.97 12.41
C ARG A 240 1.01 7.35 12.36
N GLU A 241 0.71 8.64 12.49
CA GLU A 241 -0.63 9.19 12.49
C GLU A 241 -1.28 9.05 11.10
N ALA A 242 -0.55 9.37 10.03
CA ALA A 242 -1.06 9.17 8.67
C ALA A 242 -1.29 7.69 8.35
N ALA A 243 -0.36 6.82 8.75
CA ALA A 243 -0.52 5.38 8.61
C ALA A 243 -1.80 4.89 9.33
N LEU A 244 -1.99 5.30 10.58
CA LEU A 244 -3.17 4.92 11.36
C LEU A 244 -4.48 5.41 10.71
N LYS A 245 -4.56 6.68 10.30
CA LYS A 245 -5.76 7.24 9.65
C LYS A 245 -6.10 6.49 8.36
N THR A 246 -5.10 6.33 7.49
CA THR A 246 -5.30 5.79 6.14
C THR A 246 -5.56 4.29 6.14
N PHE A 247 -4.74 3.50 6.84
CA PHE A 247 -4.88 2.04 6.85
C PHE A 247 -6.10 1.56 7.65
N SER A 248 -6.58 2.32 8.64
CA SER A 248 -7.83 1.98 9.36
C SER A 248 -9.07 2.17 8.49
N CYS A 249 -9.01 3.06 7.50
CA CYS A 249 -10.11 3.33 6.56
C CYS A 249 -9.98 2.59 5.22
N LEU A 250 -8.97 1.73 5.05
CA LEU A 250 -8.68 1.07 3.78
C LEU A 250 -9.61 -0.12 3.54
N HIS A 251 -10.37 -0.11 2.45
CA HIS A 251 -11.34 -1.15 2.11
C HIS A 251 -10.82 -2.16 1.09
N VAL A 252 -10.01 -1.72 0.13
CA VAL A 252 -9.46 -2.53 -0.94
C VAL A 252 -8.25 -3.30 -0.43
N GLU A 253 -8.34 -4.63 -0.45
CA GLU A 253 -7.24 -5.51 0.00
C GLU A 253 -6.30 -5.95 -1.13
N ARG A 254 -6.61 -5.64 -2.39
CA ARG A 254 -5.86 -6.09 -3.58
C ARG A 254 -5.16 -4.94 -4.30
N TRP A 255 -4.86 -5.10 -5.59
CA TRP A 255 -3.96 -4.22 -6.37
C TRP A 255 -4.30 -2.72 -6.37
N ALA A 256 -5.58 -2.34 -6.25
CA ALA A 256 -5.99 -0.93 -6.25
C ALA A 256 -5.88 -0.25 -4.87
N PHE A 257 -5.38 -0.96 -3.84
CA PHE A 257 -5.31 -0.43 -2.48
C PHE A 257 -4.46 0.85 -2.38
N ASP A 258 -3.35 0.94 -3.12
CA ASP A 258 -2.48 2.12 -3.11
C ASP A 258 -3.24 3.38 -3.58
N VAL A 259 -4.11 3.22 -4.57
CA VAL A 259 -4.93 4.32 -5.09
C VAL A 259 -6.00 4.73 -4.09
N GLU A 260 -6.66 3.76 -3.44
CA GLU A 260 -7.62 4.06 -2.37
C GLU A 260 -6.92 4.72 -1.16
N LEU A 261 -5.73 4.23 -0.78
CA LEU A 261 -4.96 4.75 0.34
C LEU A 261 -4.63 6.23 0.14
N LEU A 262 -4.17 6.60 -1.05
CA LEU A 262 -3.89 7.99 -1.40
C LEU A 262 -5.18 8.81 -1.57
N TYR A 263 -6.27 8.21 -2.02
CA TYR A 263 -7.59 8.86 -2.05
C TYR A 263 -8.05 9.21 -0.62
N ILE A 264 -7.98 8.27 0.31
CA ILE A 264 -8.27 8.46 1.74
C ILE A 264 -7.37 9.56 2.31
N ALA A 265 -6.07 9.53 2.01
CA ALA A 265 -5.13 10.56 2.43
C ALA A 265 -5.54 11.96 1.95
N GLN A 266 -5.98 12.10 0.69
CA GLN A 266 -6.49 13.36 0.15
C GLN A 266 -7.79 13.81 0.82
N CYS A 267 -8.69 12.88 1.15
CA CYS A 267 -9.91 13.20 1.90
C CYS A 267 -9.59 13.74 3.31
N PHE A 268 -8.56 13.21 3.97
CA PHE A 268 -8.05 13.73 5.24
C PHE A 268 -7.11 14.92 5.10
N LYS A 269 -6.88 15.42 3.88
CA LYS A 269 -5.94 16.53 3.58
C LYS A 269 -4.52 16.26 4.09
N VAL A 270 -4.10 15.00 4.11
CA VAL A 270 -2.72 14.62 4.46
C VAL A 270 -1.78 15.20 3.40
N PRO A 271 -0.73 15.96 3.78
CA PRO A 271 0.32 16.37 2.86
C PRO A 271 1.06 15.15 2.27
N ILE A 272 1.25 15.16 0.94
CA ILE A 272 1.89 14.05 0.21
C ILE A 272 3.05 14.61 -0.64
N ALA A 273 4.25 14.10 -0.42
CA ALA A 273 5.41 14.34 -1.27
C ALA A 273 5.57 13.20 -2.28
N GLU A 274 5.98 13.52 -3.51
CA GLU A 274 6.39 12.53 -4.52
C GLU A 274 7.89 12.67 -4.79
N VAL A 275 8.65 11.58 -4.59
CA VAL A 275 10.12 11.59 -4.65
C VAL A 275 10.62 10.53 -5.64
N ALA A 276 11.57 10.89 -6.50
CA ALA A 276 12.16 9.96 -7.45
C ALA A 276 13.01 8.87 -6.74
N VAL A 277 12.69 7.60 -6.98
CA VAL A 277 13.41 6.45 -6.40
C VAL A 277 14.08 5.63 -7.50
N ASN A 278 15.21 4.98 -7.17
CA ASN A 278 15.83 4.02 -8.05
C ASN A 278 14.93 2.80 -8.14
N TRP A 279 14.55 2.43 -9.37
CA TRP A 279 13.70 1.28 -9.61
C TRP A 279 14.22 0.46 -10.78
N THR A 280 14.33 -0.84 -10.58
CA THR A 280 14.75 -1.80 -11.61
C THR A 280 13.68 -2.85 -11.83
N GLU A 281 13.46 -3.24 -13.09
CA GLU A 281 12.53 -4.32 -13.41
C GLU A 281 13.14 -5.66 -12.96
N ILE A 282 12.42 -6.38 -12.10
CA ILE A 282 12.83 -7.68 -11.57
C ILE A 282 12.06 -8.77 -12.33
N GLU A 283 12.79 -9.72 -12.91
CA GLU A 283 12.20 -10.87 -13.60
C GLU A 283 11.34 -11.72 -12.67
N GLY A 284 10.34 -12.41 -13.23
CA GLY A 284 9.37 -13.19 -12.45
C GLY A 284 8.21 -12.37 -11.88
N SER A 285 8.12 -11.07 -12.20
CA SER A 285 6.90 -10.29 -11.97
C SER A 285 5.74 -10.94 -12.72
N LYS A 286 4.67 -11.30 -11.99
CA LYS A 286 3.49 -11.94 -12.58
C LYS A 286 2.93 -11.00 -13.65
N LEU A 287 3.01 -11.40 -14.92
CA LEU A 287 2.36 -10.69 -16.01
C LEU A 287 0.90 -10.47 -15.62
N VAL A 288 0.52 -9.21 -15.43
CA VAL A 288 -0.84 -8.84 -15.02
C VAL A 288 -1.77 -9.25 -16.18
N PRO A 289 -2.63 -10.27 -16.00
CA PRO A 289 -3.53 -10.69 -17.07
C PRO A 289 -4.44 -9.54 -17.48
N PHE A 290 -4.90 -9.51 -18.73
CA PHE A 290 -5.83 -8.49 -19.21
C PHE A 290 -7.06 -8.30 -18.30
N TRP A 291 -7.58 -9.40 -17.75
CA TRP A 291 -8.68 -9.41 -16.78
C TRP A 291 -8.37 -8.62 -15.50
N SER A 292 -7.13 -8.68 -15.02
CA SER A 292 -6.70 -7.92 -13.85
C SER A 292 -6.64 -6.42 -14.13
N TRP A 293 -6.32 -6.01 -15.38
CA TRP A 293 -6.38 -4.60 -15.79
C TRP A 293 -7.83 -4.08 -15.81
N LEU A 294 -8.75 -4.86 -16.39
CA LEU A 294 -10.18 -4.50 -16.40
C LEU A 294 -10.75 -4.44 -14.98
N GLN A 295 -10.35 -5.39 -14.12
CA GLN A 295 -10.70 -5.38 -12.71
C GLN A 295 -10.20 -4.11 -12.01
N MET A 296 -8.93 -3.72 -12.24
CA MET A 296 -8.37 -2.48 -11.69
C MET A 296 -9.15 -1.24 -12.15
N GLY A 297 -9.48 -1.13 -13.45
CA GLY A 297 -10.28 -0.02 -13.96
C GLY A 297 -11.67 0.06 -13.32
N ARG A 298 -12.34 -1.09 -13.15
CA ARG A 298 -13.62 -1.17 -12.42
C ARG A 298 -13.45 -0.75 -10.95
N ASP A 299 -12.40 -1.23 -10.29
CA ASP A 299 -12.15 -0.94 -8.88
C ASP A 299 -11.96 0.57 -8.65
N LEU A 300 -11.29 1.30 -9.57
CA LEU A 300 -11.16 2.76 -9.50
C LEU A 300 -12.51 3.50 -9.53
N ILE A 301 -13.41 3.08 -10.42
CA ILE A 301 -14.75 3.66 -10.50
C ILE A 301 -15.50 3.38 -9.19
N PHE A 302 -15.48 2.13 -8.73
CA PHE A 302 -16.19 1.72 -7.52
C PHE A 302 -15.63 2.36 -6.25
N ILE A 303 -14.31 2.61 -6.15
CA ILE A 303 -13.73 3.39 -5.05
C ILE A 303 -14.45 4.74 -4.97
N ARG A 304 -14.49 5.50 -6.06
CA ARG A 304 -15.12 6.82 -6.07
C ARG A 304 -16.61 6.77 -5.77
N LEU A 305 -17.34 5.85 -6.39
CA LEU A 305 -18.79 5.73 -6.19
C LEU A 305 -19.15 5.31 -4.76
N ARG A 306 -18.39 4.40 -4.13
CA ARG A 306 -18.68 3.94 -2.76
C ARG A 306 -18.43 5.02 -1.71
N TYR A 307 -17.43 5.88 -1.91
CA TYR A 307 -17.24 7.06 -1.06
C TYR A 307 -18.31 8.14 -1.31
N ILE A 308 -18.67 8.42 -2.57
CA ILE A 308 -19.73 9.41 -2.90
C ILE A 308 -21.09 8.99 -2.32
N THR A 309 -21.44 7.72 -2.44
CA THR A 309 -22.72 7.19 -1.94
C THR A 309 -22.74 6.99 -0.42
N GLY A 310 -21.63 7.25 0.29
CA GLY A 310 -21.50 7.03 1.73
C GLY A 310 -21.49 5.55 2.15
N ALA A 311 -21.41 4.62 1.19
CA ALA A 311 -21.31 3.19 1.45
C ALA A 311 -20.00 2.85 2.18
N TRP A 312 -18.91 3.52 1.80
CA TRP A 312 -17.65 3.52 2.52
C TRP A 312 -17.50 4.81 3.31
N LYS A 313 -17.14 4.67 4.60
CA LYS A 313 -17.03 5.79 5.53
C LYS A 313 -15.59 5.96 5.98
N LEU A 314 -15.19 7.22 6.13
CA LEU A 314 -13.91 7.60 6.70
C LEU A 314 -14.09 7.72 8.22
N GLN A 315 -13.84 6.63 8.94
CA GLN A 315 -13.86 6.62 10.41
C GLN A 315 -12.46 6.30 10.91
N SER A 316 -11.73 7.32 11.35
CA SER A 316 -10.43 7.13 11.97
C SER A 316 -10.59 6.83 13.47
N PRO A 317 -9.80 5.91 14.04
CA PRO A 317 -9.78 5.65 15.48
C PRO A 317 -9.11 6.77 16.29
N LEU A 318 -8.47 7.75 15.64
CA LEU A 318 -8.00 8.95 16.34
C LEU A 318 -9.22 9.77 16.75
N LYS A 319 -9.33 10.07 18.06
CA LYS A 319 -10.36 10.95 18.61
C LYS A 319 -10.49 12.18 17.70
N THR A 320 -11.69 12.35 17.16
CA THR A 320 -12.16 13.68 16.80
C THR A 320 -12.50 14.31 18.13
N ASP A 321 -11.69 15.29 18.54
CA ASP A 321 -12.14 16.25 19.55
C ASP A 321 -13.37 17.01 19.02
#